data_AF-A0A9Q0J3T2-F1
#
_entry.id   AF-A0A9Q0J3T2-F1
#
_cell.length_a   1.000
_cell.length_b   1.000
_cell.length_c   1.000
_cell.angle_alpha   90.00
_cell.angle_beta   90.00
_cell.angle_gamma   90.00
#
_symmetry.space_group_name_H-M   'P 1'
#
loop_
_entity.id
_entity.type
_entity.pdbx_description
1 polymer ?
#
loop_
_entity_poly.entity_id
_entity_poly.type
_entity_poly.pdbx_seq_one_letter_code
_entity_poly.pdbx_strand_id
1 'polypeptide(L)'
;MKLVHRTLGEKADKYGPILSLRLGIHQAVVVSDWEAVKECFSTNDRVFLARPITLAVKIMAYNHAMFAVSPYGKYWRDIRKLAMIELLSNRRLELMKHVRDTEVRIFVKELYNKAESIGDLTMNIIVRMIAGKRYFGDSRKDNNEESRRCRKAFSDFFYLVGLFLVSDAVPWLGWLDLVMGTVGKMKRTAREIDSVLGSWVNEHRQKRLNGNINEEEQDLIHVMLSTMDGDQISSLHDANTIVKANCLLRTVSDTSVDMSESPGLTFPRATPLAVVLKPRLNYSIYD
;
A
#
# COMPACT_ATOMS: atom_id res chain seq x y z
N MET A 1 3.99 -9.32 23.89
CA MET A 1 3.07 -8.22 23.55
C MET A 1 2.10 -8.69 22.46
N LYS A 2 0.78 -8.57 22.65
CA LYS A 2 -0.22 -8.98 21.63
C LYS A 2 -0.23 -7.99 20.44
N LEU A 3 -0.76 -8.41 19.29
CA LEU A 3 -0.95 -7.54 18.13
C LEU A 3 -2.00 -6.47 18.47
N VAL A 4 -1.92 -5.29 17.83
CA VAL A 4 -2.82 -4.17 18.10
C VAL A 4 -4.28 -4.57 17.83
N HIS A 5 -4.58 -5.17 16.67
CA HIS A 5 -5.95 -5.58 16.34
C HIS A 5 -6.50 -6.62 17.31
N ARG A 6 -5.69 -7.59 17.79
CA ARG A 6 -6.12 -8.55 18.83
C ARG A 6 -6.42 -7.87 20.16
N THR A 7 -5.60 -6.90 20.53
CA THR A 7 -5.81 -6.13 21.76
C THR A 7 -7.10 -5.30 21.65
N LEU A 8 -7.35 -4.67 20.50
CA LEU A 8 -8.59 -3.93 20.26
C LEU A 8 -9.82 -4.85 20.20
N GLY A 9 -9.69 -6.06 19.64
CA GLY A 9 -10.72 -7.10 19.65
C GLY A 9 -11.10 -7.51 21.08
N GLU A 10 -10.12 -7.87 21.91
CA GLU A 10 -10.36 -8.20 23.33
C GLU A 10 -11.00 -7.04 24.12
N LYS A 11 -10.73 -5.79 23.73
CA LYS A 11 -11.38 -4.62 24.32
C LYS A 11 -12.81 -4.45 23.81
N ALA A 12 -13.06 -4.71 22.53
CA ALA A 12 -14.41 -4.69 21.97
C ALA A 12 -15.30 -5.76 22.60
N ASP A 13 -14.77 -6.97 22.81
CA ASP A 13 -15.49 -8.06 23.51
C ASP A 13 -15.92 -7.65 24.93
N LYS A 14 -15.12 -6.81 25.59
CA LYS A 14 -15.36 -6.38 26.97
C LYS A 14 -16.24 -5.13 27.10
N TYR A 15 -16.09 -4.17 26.18
CA TYR A 15 -16.67 -2.82 26.31
C TYR A 15 -17.71 -2.51 25.24
N GLY A 16 -18.00 -3.46 24.35
CA GLY A 16 -18.90 -3.31 23.22
C GLY A 16 -18.14 -3.07 21.90
N PRO A 17 -18.80 -3.36 20.77
CA PRO A 17 -18.18 -3.37 19.45
C PRO A 17 -17.77 -1.98 18.94
N ILE A 18 -18.30 -0.90 19.51
CA ILE A 18 -17.95 0.48 19.16
C ILE A 18 -17.31 1.13 20.37
N LEU A 19 -16.00 1.31 20.32
CA LEU A 19 -15.21 1.87 21.43
C LEU A 19 -14.49 3.15 21.01
N SER A 20 -14.57 4.17 21.86
CA SER A 20 -13.79 5.40 21.68
C SER A 20 -12.47 5.27 22.43
N LEU A 21 -11.41 5.71 21.77
CA LEU A 21 -10.06 5.68 22.32
C LEU A 21 -9.30 6.96 21.98
N ARG A 22 -8.28 7.26 22.77
CA ARG A 22 -7.43 8.43 22.56
C ARG A 22 -6.03 8.00 22.12
N LEU A 23 -5.63 8.39 20.91
CA LEU A 23 -4.29 8.22 20.33
C LEU A 23 -3.52 9.54 20.51
N GLY A 24 -2.84 9.69 21.64
CA GLY A 24 -2.19 10.96 22.00
C GLY A 24 -3.20 12.09 22.14
N ILE A 25 -3.20 13.05 21.21
CA ILE A 25 -4.20 14.13 21.18
C ILE A 25 -5.42 13.82 20.32
N HIS A 26 -5.36 12.77 19.50
CA HIS A 26 -6.43 12.44 18.57
C HIS A 26 -7.45 11.51 19.22
N GLN A 27 -8.72 11.81 19.01
CA GLN A 27 -9.80 10.88 19.33
C GLN A 27 -10.02 9.95 18.15
N ALA A 28 -10.07 8.65 18.41
CA ALA A 28 -10.38 7.62 17.43
C ALA A 28 -11.53 6.75 17.92
N VAL A 29 -12.28 6.20 16.98
CA VAL A 29 -13.32 5.21 17.24
C VAL A 29 -12.91 3.92 16.55
N VAL A 30 -12.95 2.82 17.29
CA VAL A 30 -12.78 1.47 16.76
C VAL A 30 -14.17 0.85 16.64
N VAL A 31 -14.44 0.32 15.46
CA VAL A 31 -15.68 -0.37 15.12
C VAL A 31 -15.32 -1.82 14.82
N SER A 32 -15.79 -2.72 15.67
CA SER A 32 -15.54 -4.16 15.65
C SER A 32 -16.83 -4.96 15.40
N ASP A 33 -17.83 -4.33 14.78
CA ASP A 33 -19.08 -4.96 14.36
C ASP A 33 -19.27 -4.79 12.85
N TRP A 34 -19.68 -5.85 12.17
CA TRP A 34 -19.75 -5.87 10.70
C TRP A 34 -20.94 -5.06 10.16
N GLU A 35 -22.06 -4.98 10.89
CA GLU A 35 -23.23 -4.19 10.50
C GLU A 35 -22.91 -2.69 10.57
N ALA A 36 -22.27 -2.26 11.66
CA ALA A 36 -21.79 -0.90 11.83
C ALA A 36 -20.71 -0.52 10.81
N VAL A 37 -19.74 -1.41 10.52
CA VAL A 37 -18.74 -1.19 9.46
C VAL A 37 -19.43 -1.06 8.10
N LYS A 38 -20.40 -1.93 7.79
CA LYS A 38 -21.18 -1.84 6.55
C LYS A 38 -21.90 -0.50 6.45
N GLU A 39 -22.53 -0.03 7.51
CA GLU A 39 -23.21 1.27 7.53
C GLU A 39 -22.23 2.43 7.27
N CYS A 40 -21.04 2.40 7.90
CA CYS A 40 -19.98 3.40 7.69
C CYS A 40 -19.52 3.49 6.24
N PHE A 41 -19.35 2.36 5.55
CA PHE A 41 -18.78 2.31 4.19
C PHE A 41 -19.81 2.12 3.07
N SER A 42 -21.11 2.13 3.38
CA SER A 42 -22.19 2.13 2.39
C SER A 42 -23.07 3.38 2.51
N THR A 43 -23.95 3.44 3.51
CA THR A 43 -24.89 4.54 3.69
C THR A 43 -24.20 5.86 4.06
N ASN A 44 -23.15 5.79 4.87
CA ASN A 44 -22.43 6.96 5.39
C ASN A 44 -21.02 7.14 4.78
N ASP A 45 -20.75 6.49 3.65
CA ASP A 45 -19.42 6.41 3.03
C ASP A 45 -18.73 7.78 2.89
N ARG A 46 -19.48 8.82 2.52
CA ARG A 46 -19.03 10.21 2.36
C ARG A 46 -18.38 10.79 3.61
N VAL A 47 -18.83 10.39 4.80
CA VAL A 47 -18.29 10.87 6.08
C VAL A 47 -16.93 10.24 6.38
N PHE A 48 -16.72 9.00 5.93
CA PHE A 48 -15.53 8.19 6.24
C PHE A 48 -14.49 8.15 5.10
N LEU A 49 -14.55 9.09 4.15
CA LEU A 49 -13.60 9.17 3.02
C LEU A 49 -12.22 9.72 3.43
N ALA A 50 -12.15 10.43 4.56
CA ALA A 50 -10.92 11.08 5.01
C ALA A 50 -9.87 10.05 5.44
N ARG A 51 -8.63 10.23 4.98
CA ARG A 51 -7.48 9.44 5.41
C ARG A 51 -6.62 10.27 6.37
N PRO A 52 -6.19 9.71 7.51
CA PRO A 52 -5.23 10.37 8.38
C PRO A 52 -3.93 10.70 7.63
N ILE A 53 -3.42 11.91 7.84
CA ILE A 53 -2.13 12.35 7.29
C ILE A 53 -1.04 11.93 8.28
N THR A 54 -0.24 10.93 7.92
CA THR A 54 0.90 10.49 8.73
C THR A 54 2.22 11.04 8.18
N LEU A 55 3.20 11.23 9.06
CA LEU A 55 4.53 11.68 8.66
C LEU A 55 5.21 10.67 7.71
N ALA A 56 4.98 9.37 7.92
CA ALA A 56 5.52 8.30 7.08
C ALA A 56 5.07 8.44 5.61
N VAL A 57 3.78 8.65 5.39
CA VAL A 57 3.20 8.86 4.05
C VAL A 57 3.76 10.11 3.41
N LYS A 58 3.86 11.21 4.16
CA LYS A 58 4.41 12.46 3.65
C LYS A 58 5.86 12.29 3.16
N ILE A 59 6.70 11.58 3.91
CA ILE A 59 8.12 11.39 3.58
C ILE A 59 8.32 10.38 2.44
N MET A 60 7.61 9.24 2.48
CA MET A 60 7.93 8.10 1.61
C MET A 60 6.96 7.90 0.44
N ALA A 61 5.73 8.41 0.53
CA ALA A 61 4.71 8.21 -0.49
C ALA A 61 4.50 9.48 -1.34
N TYR A 62 5.60 10.10 -1.76
CA TYR A 62 5.62 11.23 -2.69
C TYR A 62 4.71 12.40 -2.26
N ASN A 63 4.74 12.75 -0.98
CA ASN A 63 3.89 13.81 -0.42
C ASN A 63 2.40 13.61 -0.77
N HIS A 64 1.89 12.39 -0.56
CA HIS A 64 0.50 11.99 -0.81
C HIS A 64 0.09 11.77 -2.28
N ALA A 65 1.05 11.63 -3.21
CA ALA A 65 0.73 11.27 -4.60
C ALA A 65 0.36 9.79 -4.80
N MET A 66 0.65 8.93 -3.83
CA MET A 66 0.28 7.51 -3.90
C MET A 66 -1.22 7.33 -3.63
N PHE A 67 -1.95 6.75 -4.59
CA PHE A 67 -3.39 6.52 -4.55
C PHE A 67 -3.92 5.95 -3.22
N ALA A 68 -3.24 4.94 -2.68
CA ALA A 68 -3.66 4.20 -1.49
C ALA A 68 -3.76 5.08 -0.22
N VAL A 69 -3.02 6.19 -0.18
CA VAL A 69 -2.83 7.05 1.00
C VAL A 69 -3.07 8.53 0.71
N SER A 70 -3.53 8.86 -0.50
CA SER A 70 -3.86 10.23 -0.89
C SER A 70 -5.19 10.67 -0.25
N PRO A 71 -5.28 11.89 0.31
CA PRO A 71 -6.53 12.45 0.80
C PRO A 71 -7.61 12.48 -0.27
N TYR A 72 -8.86 12.24 0.12
CA TYR A 72 -9.98 12.34 -0.81
C TYR A 72 -10.11 13.75 -1.40
N GLY A 73 -10.27 13.84 -2.71
CA GLY A 73 -10.34 15.09 -3.45
C GLY A 73 -10.39 14.85 -4.95
N LYS A 74 -10.30 15.92 -5.76
CA LYS A 74 -10.30 15.82 -7.22
C LYS A 74 -9.17 14.90 -7.71
N TYR A 75 -7.95 15.12 -7.23
CA TYR A 75 -6.79 14.30 -7.57
C TYR A 75 -7.00 12.80 -7.28
N TRP A 76 -7.47 12.46 -6.06
CA TRP A 76 -7.74 11.07 -5.70
C TRP A 76 -8.79 10.44 -6.61
N ARG A 77 -9.84 11.17 -7.00
CA ARG A 77 -10.86 10.67 -7.95
C ARG A 77 -10.27 10.42 -9.33
N ASP A 78 -9.41 11.31 -9.82
CA ASP A 78 -8.78 11.18 -11.13
C ASP A 78 -7.81 9.97 -11.15
N ILE A 79 -7.00 9.79 -10.11
CA ILE A 79 -6.12 8.62 -9.98
C ILE A 79 -6.91 7.34 -9.76
N ARG A 80 -8.02 7.38 -9.00
CA ARG A 80 -8.92 6.23 -8.87
C ARG A 80 -9.46 5.82 -10.24
N LYS A 81 -9.87 6.79 -11.06
CA LYS A 81 -10.38 6.54 -12.41
C LYS A 81 -9.29 5.89 -13.28
N LEU A 82 -8.08 6.45 -13.29
CA LEU A 82 -6.91 5.85 -13.96
C LEU A 82 -6.70 4.40 -13.50
N ALA A 83 -6.62 4.17 -12.19
CA ALA A 83 -6.36 2.85 -11.62
C ALA A 83 -7.44 1.84 -12.02
N MET A 84 -8.72 2.19 -11.91
CA MET A 84 -9.82 1.24 -12.15
C MET A 84 -10.10 1.02 -13.64
N ILE A 85 -9.98 2.06 -14.47
CA ILE A 85 -10.37 2.00 -15.89
C ILE A 85 -9.20 1.56 -16.77
N GLU A 86 -8.00 2.07 -16.52
CA GLU A 86 -6.86 1.82 -17.40
C GLU A 86 -5.98 0.67 -16.90
N LEU A 87 -5.70 0.64 -15.60
CA LEU A 87 -4.70 -0.26 -15.03
C LEU A 87 -5.28 -1.59 -14.57
N LEU A 88 -6.45 -1.56 -13.92
CA LEU A 88 -7.07 -2.71 -13.27
C LEU A 88 -8.41 -3.11 -13.91
N SER A 89 -8.67 -2.69 -15.15
CA SER A 89 -9.87 -3.11 -15.87
C SER A 89 -9.82 -4.59 -16.23
N ASN A 90 -10.99 -5.21 -16.39
CA ASN A 90 -11.11 -6.61 -16.79
C ASN A 90 -10.32 -6.93 -18.07
N ARG A 91 -10.35 -6.03 -19.07
CA ARG A 91 -9.54 -6.16 -20.29
C ARG A 91 -8.05 -6.23 -19.97
N ARG A 92 -7.53 -5.29 -19.16
CA ARG A 92 -6.10 -5.24 -18.82
C ARG A 92 -5.67 -6.47 -18.01
N LEU A 93 -6.52 -6.89 -17.06
CA LEU A 93 -6.28 -8.09 -16.27
C LEU A 93 -6.26 -9.36 -17.13
N GLU A 94 -7.10 -9.44 -18.17
CA GLU A 94 -7.10 -10.58 -19.10
C GLU A 94 -5.86 -10.59 -19.99
N LEU A 95 -5.45 -9.43 -20.55
CA LEU A 95 -4.20 -9.31 -21.32
C LEU A 95 -2.97 -9.76 -20.48
N MET A 96 -2.97 -9.46 -19.18
CA MET A 96 -1.91 -9.86 -18.26
C MET A 96 -2.10 -11.24 -17.60
N LYS A 97 -3.11 -12.02 -17.99
CA LYS A 97 -3.37 -13.33 -17.38
C LYS A 97 -2.17 -14.27 -17.45
N HIS A 98 -1.44 -14.21 -18.56
CA HIS A 98 -0.22 -15.00 -18.79
C HIS A 98 0.85 -14.78 -17.70
N VAL A 99 0.91 -13.60 -17.08
CA VAL A 99 1.83 -13.30 -15.98
C VAL A 99 1.51 -14.18 -14.78
N ARG A 100 0.24 -14.21 -14.35
CA ARG A 100 -0.21 -15.02 -13.22
C ARG A 100 0.00 -16.51 -13.49
N ASP A 101 -0.37 -16.99 -14.67
CA ASP A 101 -0.22 -18.39 -15.06
C ASP A 101 1.25 -18.84 -15.03
N THR A 102 2.15 -17.97 -15.51
CA THR A 102 3.59 -18.26 -15.51
C THR A 102 4.16 -18.28 -14.09
N GLU A 103 3.82 -17.28 -13.26
CA GLU A 103 4.34 -17.20 -11.89
C GLU A 103 3.83 -18.35 -11.01
N VAL A 104 2.55 -18.70 -11.12
CA VAL A 104 1.97 -19.84 -10.40
C VAL A 104 2.65 -21.15 -10.82
N ARG A 105 2.90 -21.35 -12.12
CA ARG A 105 3.59 -22.55 -12.61
C ARG A 105 5.02 -22.64 -12.06
N ILE A 106 5.75 -21.52 -12.02
CA ILE A 106 7.10 -21.49 -11.47
C ILE A 106 7.06 -21.79 -9.97
N PHE A 107 6.16 -21.13 -9.22
CA PHE A 107 5.98 -21.36 -7.79
C PHE A 107 5.66 -22.82 -7.47
N VAL A 108 4.74 -23.46 -8.20
CA VAL A 108 4.42 -24.89 -8.01
C VAL A 108 5.64 -25.78 -8.24
N LYS A 109 6.47 -25.46 -9.25
CA LYS A 109 7.71 -26.19 -9.51
C LYS A 109 8.76 -25.95 -8.43
N GLU A 110 8.85 -24.74 -7.90
CA GLU A 110 9.80 -24.38 -6.84
C GLU A 110 9.38 -24.95 -5.49
N LEU A 111 8.07 -25.02 -5.19
CA LEU A 111 7.53 -25.70 -4.01
C LEU A 111 7.98 -27.15 -3.89
N TYR A 112 8.12 -27.86 -5.03
CA TYR A 112 8.62 -29.22 -5.05
C TYR A 112 10.09 -29.32 -4.61
N ASN A 113 10.87 -28.25 -4.81
CA ASN A 113 12.31 -28.22 -4.58
C ASN A 113 12.71 -27.46 -3.30
N LYS A 114 11.89 -26.50 -2.84
CA LYS A 114 12.12 -25.61 -1.69
C LYS A 114 10.78 -25.11 -1.14
N ALA A 115 10.77 -24.73 0.15
CA ALA A 115 9.63 -24.00 0.71
C ALA A 115 9.68 -22.53 0.25
N GLU A 116 8.81 -22.15 -0.68
CA GLU A 116 8.58 -20.75 -1.06
C GLU A 116 7.34 -20.17 -0.39
N SER A 117 7.35 -18.85 -0.14
CA SER A 117 6.23 -18.13 0.46
C SER A 117 5.22 -17.68 -0.59
N ILE A 118 3.92 -17.82 -0.29
CA ILE A 118 2.84 -17.23 -1.08
C ILE A 118 3.01 -15.70 -1.22
N GLY A 119 3.62 -15.06 -0.21
CA GLY A 119 3.98 -13.64 -0.27
C GLY A 119 4.95 -13.32 -1.40
N ASP A 120 5.91 -14.21 -1.66
CA ASP A 120 6.92 -14.03 -2.71
C ASP A 120 6.30 -14.22 -4.10
N LEU A 121 5.43 -15.22 -4.27
CA LEU A 121 4.60 -15.40 -5.47
C LEU A 121 3.77 -14.14 -5.75
N THR A 122 3.09 -13.63 -4.72
CA THR A 122 2.23 -12.44 -4.86
C THR A 122 3.04 -11.23 -5.30
N MET A 123 4.23 -11.02 -4.71
CA MET A 123 5.08 -9.90 -5.08
C MET A 123 5.68 -10.06 -6.49
N ASN A 124 6.04 -11.27 -6.90
CA ASN A 124 6.47 -11.57 -8.27
C ASN A 124 5.38 -11.20 -9.29
N ILE A 125 4.13 -11.60 -9.05
CA ILE A 125 3.00 -11.24 -9.91
C ILE A 125 2.85 -9.72 -9.97
N ILE A 126 2.82 -9.04 -8.82
CA ILE A 126 2.62 -7.59 -8.73
C ILE A 126 3.71 -6.85 -9.52
N VAL A 127 4.99 -7.10 -9.23
CA VAL A 127 6.10 -6.38 -9.88
C VAL A 127 6.17 -6.68 -11.38
N ARG A 128 5.81 -7.90 -11.79
CA ARG A 128 5.78 -8.29 -13.20
C ARG A 128 4.62 -7.65 -13.95
N MET A 129 3.45 -7.50 -13.32
CA MET A 129 2.35 -6.72 -13.89
C MET A 129 2.70 -5.23 -13.99
N ILE A 130 3.39 -4.67 -12.99
CA ILE A 130 3.72 -3.24 -12.95
C ILE A 130 4.80 -2.86 -13.97
N ALA A 131 5.91 -3.58 -13.97
CA ALA A 131 7.14 -3.17 -14.64
C ALA A 131 7.73 -4.24 -15.56
N GLY A 132 7.03 -5.36 -15.78
CA GLY A 132 7.55 -6.50 -16.55
C GLY A 132 8.74 -7.21 -15.92
N LYS A 133 9.08 -6.90 -14.66
CA LYS A 133 10.27 -7.41 -13.94
C LYS A 133 9.89 -8.45 -12.89
N ARG A 134 10.82 -9.38 -12.62
CA ARG A 134 10.65 -10.39 -11.56
C ARG A 134 11.24 -9.88 -10.25
N TYR A 135 10.57 -10.12 -9.12
CA TYR A 135 10.99 -9.65 -7.79
C TYR A 135 11.93 -10.64 -7.07
N PHE A 136 11.73 -11.95 -7.26
CA PHE A 136 12.59 -13.05 -6.82
C PHE A 136 12.92 -13.99 -7.97
N GLY A 137 14.16 -14.51 -8.02
CA GLY A 137 14.46 -15.73 -8.78
C GLY A 137 14.90 -15.57 -10.23
N ASP A 138 15.39 -14.40 -10.67
CA ASP A 138 16.13 -14.37 -11.94
C ASP A 138 17.49 -15.06 -11.78
N SER A 139 17.46 -16.37 -12.02
CA SER A 139 18.65 -17.18 -12.19
C SER A 139 18.80 -17.41 -13.69
N ARG A 140 19.47 -16.48 -14.39
CA ARG A 140 20.56 -16.89 -15.30
C ARG A 140 21.38 -15.78 -15.95
N LYS A 141 20.96 -14.52 -16.08
CA LYS A 141 21.84 -13.47 -16.67
C LYS A 141 21.51 -12.08 -16.12
N ASP A 142 22.48 -11.48 -15.43
CA ASP A 142 22.57 -10.12 -14.91
C ASP A 142 21.77 -9.69 -13.65
N ASN A 143 22.55 -9.26 -12.63
CA ASN A 143 22.23 -8.44 -11.45
C ASN A 143 21.35 -8.98 -10.30
N ASN A 144 21.94 -9.88 -9.51
CA ASN A 144 21.51 -10.22 -8.15
C ASN A 144 21.39 -9.00 -7.21
N GLU A 145 22.12 -7.91 -7.47
CA GLU A 145 22.15 -6.74 -6.59
C GLU A 145 20.94 -5.82 -6.75
N GLU A 146 20.47 -5.56 -7.97
CA GLU A 146 19.31 -4.69 -8.21
C GLU A 146 18.03 -5.30 -7.63
N SER A 147 17.82 -6.60 -7.85
CA SER A 147 16.67 -7.33 -7.28
C SER A 147 16.69 -7.34 -5.75
N ARG A 148 17.87 -7.54 -5.14
CA ARG A 148 18.04 -7.46 -3.68
C ARG A 148 17.78 -6.06 -3.14
N ARG A 149 18.30 -5.03 -3.81
CA ARG A 149 18.09 -3.63 -3.46
C ARG A 149 16.62 -3.25 -3.53
N CYS A 150 15.95 -3.62 -4.63
CA CYS A 150 14.51 -3.49 -4.83
C CYS A 150 13.74 -4.15 -3.67
N ARG A 151 14.02 -5.43 -3.38
CA ARG A 151 13.36 -6.16 -2.30
C ARG A 151 13.51 -5.49 -0.95
N LYS A 152 14.73 -5.11 -0.61
CA LYS A 152 15.02 -4.41 0.65
C LYS A 152 14.28 -3.08 0.73
N ALA A 153 14.32 -2.27 -0.33
CA ALA A 153 13.64 -0.98 -0.38
C ALA A 153 12.13 -1.13 -0.14
N PHE A 154 11.47 -2.09 -0.82
CA PHE A 154 10.04 -2.34 -0.62
C PHE A 154 9.72 -2.91 0.75
N SER A 155 10.53 -3.85 1.27
CA SER A 155 10.37 -4.37 2.62
C SER A 155 10.46 -3.27 3.67
N ASP A 156 11.48 -2.41 3.58
CA ASP A 156 11.66 -1.27 4.48
C ASP A 156 10.51 -0.26 4.33
N PHE A 157 10.03 -0.04 3.10
CA PHE A 157 8.89 0.84 2.84
C PHE A 157 7.61 0.34 3.53
N PHE A 158 7.23 -0.93 3.31
CA PHE A 158 6.03 -1.50 3.93
C PHE A 158 6.13 -1.59 5.45
N TYR A 159 7.33 -1.83 5.97
CA TYR A 159 7.61 -1.75 7.41
C TYR A 159 7.36 -0.33 7.93
N LEU A 160 8.04 0.67 7.33
CA LEU A 160 8.08 2.03 7.85
C LEU A 160 6.75 2.78 7.66
N VAL A 161 6.01 2.51 6.56
CA VAL A 161 4.72 3.18 6.29
C VAL A 161 3.62 2.73 7.25
N GLY A 162 3.74 1.50 7.78
CA GLY A 162 2.82 0.96 8.78
C GLY A 162 3.09 1.42 10.22
N LEU A 163 4.16 2.19 10.46
CA LEU A 163 4.46 2.70 11.78
C LEU A 163 3.61 3.92 12.12
N PHE A 164 3.18 3.98 13.38
CA PHE A 164 2.57 5.17 13.97
C PHE A 164 3.63 5.91 14.79
N LEU A 165 4.02 7.10 14.34
CA LEU A 165 5.10 7.88 14.97
C LEU A 165 4.61 8.69 16.17
N VAL A 166 5.54 9.17 16.98
CA VAL A 166 5.19 10.01 18.13
C VAL A 166 4.57 11.32 17.63
N SER A 167 5.09 11.89 16.54
CA SER A 167 4.51 13.07 15.89
C SER A 167 3.09 12.86 15.37
N ASP A 168 2.72 11.62 15.03
CA ASP A 168 1.35 11.31 14.57
C ASP A 168 0.36 11.28 15.74
N ALA A 169 0.85 11.06 16.97
CA ALA A 169 0.05 11.09 18.20
C ALA A 169 0.06 12.46 18.87
N VAL A 170 1.23 13.10 18.91
CA VAL A 170 1.56 14.31 19.66
C VAL A 170 2.53 15.17 18.83
N PRO A 171 2.01 16.04 17.95
CA PRO A 171 2.82 16.72 16.93
C PRO A 171 4.01 17.53 17.46
N TRP A 172 3.89 18.17 18.62
CA TRP A 172 4.99 18.97 19.21
C TRP A 172 6.15 18.11 19.76
N LEU A 173 5.95 16.79 19.88
CA LEU A 173 7.00 15.85 20.26
C LEU A 173 7.71 15.20 19.06
N GLY A 174 7.53 15.74 17.85
CA GLY A 174 8.17 15.19 16.64
C GLY A 174 9.70 15.18 16.64
N TRP A 175 10.35 15.91 17.55
CA TRP A 175 11.80 15.82 17.75
C TRP A 175 12.23 14.44 18.25
N LEU A 176 11.36 13.69 18.95
CA LEU A 176 11.63 12.33 19.39
C LEU A 176 11.80 11.38 18.19
N ASP A 177 11.02 11.55 17.12
CA ASP A 177 11.14 10.73 15.92
C ASP A 177 12.48 10.95 15.18
N LEU A 178 13.08 12.14 15.35
CA LEU A 178 14.43 12.44 14.87
C LEU A 178 15.49 11.75 15.72
N VAL A 179 15.39 11.85 17.05
CA VAL A 179 16.32 11.23 18.00
C VAL A 179 16.29 9.69 17.91
N MET A 180 15.11 9.10 17.70
CA MET A 180 14.96 7.66 17.45
C MET A 180 15.49 7.21 16.08
N GLY A 181 15.85 8.17 15.20
CA GLY A 181 16.41 7.91 13.87
C GLY A 181 15.39 7.40 12.85
N THR A 182 14.10 7.35 13.19
CA THR A 182 13.01 6.84 12.32
C THR A 182 12.87 7.69 11.07
N VAL A 183 12.88 9.02 11.22
CA VAL A 183 12.82 9.97 10.09
C VAL A 183 14.02 9.77 9.15
N GLY A 184 15.21 9.53 9.70
CA GLY A 184 16.42 9.27 8.92
C GLY A 184 16.32 7.96 8.12
N LYS A 185 15.74 6.91 8.71
CA LYS A 185 15.44 5.65 8.00
C LYS A 185 14.43 5.88 6.87
N MET A 186 13.32 6.56 7.14
CA MET A 186 12.29 6.89 6.13
C MET A 186 12.87 7.68 4.95
N LYS A 187 13.70 8.71 5.20
CA LYS A 187 14.35 9.48 4.13
C LYS A 187 15.34 8.65 3.30
N ARG A 188 16.00 7.65 3.90
CA ARG A 188 16.85 6.71 3.15
C ARG A 188 15.99 5.79 2.28
N THR A 189 14.98 5.16 2.87
CA THR A 189 14.06 4.28 2.16
C THR A 189 13.33 4.98 1.02
N ALA A 190 12.87 6.22 1.21
CA ALA A 190 12.24 7.03 0.17
C ALA A 190 13.17 7.23 -1.05
N ARG A 191 14.48 7.49 -0.81
CA ARG A 191 15.47 7.62 -1.89
C ARG A 191 15.73 6.31 -2.62
N GLU A 192 15.76 5.19 -1.89
CA GLU A 192 15.93 3.86 -2.50
C GLU A 192 14.72 3.50 -3.38
N ILE A 193 13.51 3.70 -2.88
CA ILE A 193 12.27 3.50 -3.64
C ILE A 193 12.26 4.41 -4.87
N ASP A 194 12.61 5.69 -4.72
CA ASP A 194 12.65 6.62 -5.85
C ASP A 194 13.66 6.22 -6.92
N SER A 195 14.83 5.73 -6.51
CA SER A 195 15.85 5.20 -7.42
C SER A 195 15.36 3.96 -8.18
N VAL A 196 14.68 3.03 -7.51
CA VAL A 196 14.16 1.80 -8.13
C VAL A 196 13.04 2.11 -9.12
N LEU A 197 12.04 2.88 -8.67
CA LEU A 197 10.89 3.25 -9.51
C LEU A 197 11.31 4.17 -10.66
N GLY A 198 12.25 5.08 -10.42
CA GLY A 198 12.84 5.93 -11.46
C GLY A 198 13.59 5.13 -12.52
N SER A 199 14.36 4.11 -12.12
CA SER A 199 15.02 3.18 -13.06
C SER A 199 13.99 2.52 -13.98
N TRP A 200 12.91 1.97 -13.40
CA TRP A 200 11.86 1.30 -14.17
C TRP A 200 11.18 2.26 -15.14
N VAL A 201 10.73 3.42 -14.67
CA VAL A 201 10.07 4.42 -15.51
C VAL A 201 10.98 4.88 -16.66
N ASN A 202 12.26 5.13 -16.39
CA ASN A 202 13.21 5.54 -17.42
C ASN A 202 13.45 4.45 -18.47
N GLU A 203 13.59 3.18 -18.05
CA GLU A 203 13.71 2.06 -18.98
C GLU A 203 12.49 1.97 -19.91
N HIS A 204 11.28 2.16 -19.37
CA HIS A 204 10.04 2.12 -20.16
C HIS A 204 9.96 3.31 -21.13
N ARG A 205 10.38 4.50 -20.71
CA ARG A 205 10.50 5.66 -21.63
C ARG A 205 11.46 5.37 -22.78
N GLN A 206 12.62 4.77 -22.51
CA GLN A 206 13.59 4.41 -23.56
C GLN A 206 13.04 3.35 -24.51
N LYS A 207 12.35 2.32 -23.99
CA LYS A 207 11.69 1.31 -24.82
C LYS A 207 10.65 1.92 -25.76
N ARG A 208 9.84 2.85 -25.27
CA ARG A 208 8.85 3.57 -26.09
C ARG A 208 9.47 4.44 -27.19
N LEU A 209 10.69 4.95 -27.00
CA LEU A 209 11.42 5.69 -28.04
C LEU A 209 11.97 4.76 -29.14
N ASN A 210 12.26 3.51 -28.80
CA ASN A 210 12.90 2.54 -29.71
C ASN A 210 11.92 1.76 -30.60
N GLY A 211 10.61 1.91 -30.39
CA GLY A 211 9.59 1.27 -31.23
C GLY A 211 8.22 1.19 -30.57
N ASN A 212 7.22 0.79 -31.36
CA ASN A 212 5.89 0.50 -30.84
C ASN A 212 5.88 -0.83 -30.08
N ILE A 213 5.28 -0.81 -28.90
CA ILE A 213 5.09 -1.99 -28.04
C ILE A 213 3.67 -2.50 -28.23
N ASN A 214 3.52 -3.79 -28.52
CA ASN A 214 2.22 -4.42 -28.69
C ASN A 214 1.39 -4.28 -27.43
N GLU A 215 0.06 -4.14 -27.56
CA GLU A 215 -0.83 -3.94 -26.40
C GLU A 215 -0.73 -5.09 -25.37
N GLU A 216 -0.50 -6.31 -25.86
CA GLU A 216 -0.31 -7.53 -25.04
C GLU A 216 0.98 -7.51 -24.21
N GLU A 217 1.96 -6.69 -24.60
CA GLU A 217 3.25 -6.53 -23.93
C GLU A 217 3.29 -5.30 -23.00
N GLN A 218 2.22 -4.50 -22.98
CA GLN A 218 2.15 -3.29 -22.15
C GLN A 218 1.84 -3.63 -20.69
N ASP A 219 2.86 -3.49 -19.84
CA ASP A 219 2.74 -3.43 -18.38
C ASP A 219 2.07 -2.13 -17.90
N LEU A 220 1.82 -2.03 -16.59
CA LEU A 220 1.12 -0.87 -16.03
C LEU A 220 1.92 0.44 -16.14
N ILE A 221 3.25 0.39 -16.13
CA ILE A 221 4.06 1.60 -16.34
C ILE A 221 3.87 2.12 -17.77
N HIS A 222 3.84 1.24 -18.77
CA HIS A 222 3.54 1.64 -20.16
C HIS A 222 2.18 2.32 -20.26
N VAL A 223 1.14 1.71 -19.68
CA VAL A 223 -0.22 2.28 -19.69
C VAL A 223 -0.25 3.63 -18.99
N MET A 224 0.33 3.75 -17.79
CA MET A 224 0.38 5.02 -17.06
C MET A 224 1.10 6.10 -17.88
N LEU A 225 2.24 5.80 -18.49
CA LEU A 225 2.95 6.77 -19.31
C LEU A 225 2.13 7.21 -20.53
N SER A 226 1.45 6.28 -21.21
CA SER A 226 0.55 6.59 -22.33
C SER A 226 -0.63 7.46 -21.92
N THR A 227 -1.26 7.17 -20.78
CA THR A 227 -2.38 7.99 -20.29
C THR A 227 -1.93 9.40 -19.93
N MET A 228 -0.74 9.57 -19.35
CA MET A 228 -0.21 10.89 -18.98
C MET A 228 0.17 11.75 -20.19
N ASP A 229 0.47 11.14 -21.33
CA ASP A 229 0.75 11.87 -22.57
C ASP A 229 -0.53 12.45 -23.19
N GLY A 230 -1.69 11.80 -22.97
CA GLY A 230 -2.99 12.19 -23.54
C GLY A 230 -3.87 13.03 -22.61
N ASP A 231 -3.92 12.68 -21.32
CA ASP A 231 -4.72 13.33 -20.29
C ASP A 231 -3.81 13.86 -19.17
N GLN A 232 -3.67 15.19 -19.07
CA GLN A 232 -3.03 15.77 -17.89
C GLN A 232 -4.00 15.67 -16.71
N ILE A 233 -3.72 14.76 -15.77
CA ILE A 233 -4.37 14.78 -14.45
C ILE A 233 -4.00 16.11 -13.78
N SER A 234 -4.92 17.08 -13.87
CA SER A 234 -4.77 18.39 -13.23
C SER A 234 -4.58 18.18 -11.73
N SER A 235 -3.33 18.30 -11.29
CA SER A 235 -2.90 17.99 -9.94
C SER A 235 -1.70 18.83 -9.53
N LEU A 236 -1.41 18.83 -8.23
CA LEU A 236 -0.21 19.44 -7.65
C LEU A 236 1.08 18.66 -7.95
N HIS A 237 0.95 17.46 -8.50
CA HIS A 237 2.09 16.57 -8.80
C HIS A 237 2.33 16.53 -10.30
N ASP A 238 3.59 16.54 -10.70
CA ASP A 238 3.97 16.33 -12.09
C ASP A 238 3.71 14.87 -12.51
N ALA A 239 3.56 14.64 -13.82
CA ALA A 239 3.27 13.32 -14.37
C ALA A 239 4.31 12.25 -13.96
N ASN A 240 5.59 12.61 -13.84
CA ASN A 240 6.63 11.65 -13.45
C ASN A 240 6.49 11.25 -11.98
N THR A 241 6.15 12.19 -11.09
CA THR A 241 5.81 11.89 -9.70
C THR A 241 4.56 11.00 -9.61
N ILE A 242 3.52 11.27 -10.40
CA ILE A 242 2.29 10.46 -10.40
C ILE A 242 2.58 9.02 -10.83
N VAL A 243 3.29 8.83 -11.94
CA VAL A 243 3.64 7.48 -12.44
C VAL A 243 4.44 6.72 -11.38
N LYS A 244 5.51 7.32 -10.85
CA LYS A 244 6.33 6.67 -9.82
C LYS A 244 5.51 6.35 -8.57
N ALA A 245 4.73 7.30 -8.04
CA ALA A 245 3.96 7.10 -6.81
C ALA A 245 2.90 6.00 -6.93
N ASN A 246 2.43 5.73 -8.15
CA ASN A 246 1.36 4.77 -8.42
C ASN A 246 1.84 3.49 -9.10
N CYS A 247 3.17 3.31 -9.28
CA CYS A 247 3.74 2.01 -9.62
C CYS A 247 3.32 0.93 -8.61
N LEU A 248 3.09 1.26 -7.34
CA LEU A 248 2.67 0.28 -6.31
C LEU A 248 1.16 0.11 -6.18
N LEU A 249 0.39 0.46 -7.22
CA LEU A 249 -1.02 0.13 -7.25
C LEU A 249 -1.21 -1.38 -7.21
N ARG A 250 -1.78 -1.86 -6.10
CA ARG A 250 -2.17 -3.25 -5.92
C ARG A 250 -3.65 -3.40 -6.23
N THR A 251 -4.03 -4.50 -6.88
CA THR A 251 -5.43 -4.94 -6.92
C THR A 251 -5.93 -5.17 -5.50
N VAL A 252 -6.98 -4.45 -5.11
CA VAL A 252 -7.89 -4.97 -4.09
C VAL A 252 -8.74 -5.98 -4.84
N SER A 253 -8.58 -7.26 -4.55
CA SER A 253 -9.36 -8.31 -5.18
C SER A 253 -10.86 -7.98 -5.10
N ASP A 254 -11.62 -8.19 -6.19
CA ASP A 254 -13.09 -8.10 -6.20
C ASP A 254 -13.76 -9.28 -5.46
N THR A 255 -12.97 -10.19 -4.88
CA THR A 255 -13.49 -11.18 -3.94
C THR A 255 -13.98 -10.49 -2.67
N SER A 256 -15.05 -11.00 -2.06
CA SER A 256 -15.42 -10.64 -0.69
C SER A 256 -14.17 -10.63 0.18
N VAL A 257 -13.92 -9.53 0.91
CA VAL A 257 -12.79 -9.44 1.82
C VAL A 257 -12.96 -10.56 2.84
N ASP A 258 -12.18 -11.62 2.67
CA ASP A 258 -12.14 -12.70 3.64
C ASP A 258 -11.46 -12.15 4.90
N MET A 259 -12.29 -11.91 5.92
CA MET A 259 -11.86 -11.46 7.25
C MET A 259 -11.39 -12.64 8.11
N SER A 260 -11.41 -13.88 7.59
CA SER A 260 -10.77 -15.01 8.26
C SER A 260 -9.25 -14.84 8.24
N GLU A 261 -8.59 -15.23 9.34
CA GLU A 261 -7.15 -15.01 9.53
C GLU A 261 -6.36 -15.69 8.41
N SER A 262 -5.93 -14.91 7.41
CA SER A 262 -4.88 -15.30 6.47
C SER A 262 -3.53 -14.71 6.93
N PRO A 263 -2.39 -15.32 6.58
CA PRO A 263 -1.06 -14.73 6.80
C PRO A 263 -0.82 -13.57 5.82
N GLY A 264 -1.64 -12.52 5.88
CA GLY A 264 -1.50 -11.30 5.11
C GLY A 264 -0.91 -10.19 5.97
N LEU A 265 0.22 -9.61 5.53
CA LEU A 265 0.84 -8.37 6.01
C LEU A 265 0.56 -8.04 7.50
N THR A 266 0.93 -8.95 8.41
CA THR A 266 1.10 -8.57 9.80
C THR A 266 2.26 -7.60 9.86
N PHE A 267 1.95 -6.30 9.93
CA PHE A 267 2.94 -5.27 10.18
C PHE A 267 3.75 -5.67 11.41
N PRO A 268 5.08 -5.80 11.30
CA PRO A 268 5.92 -6.04 12.46
C PRO A 268 5.78 -4.87 13.44
N ARG A 269 5.87 -5.22 14.73
CA ARG A 269 5.65 -4.31 15.86
C ARG A 269 6.53 -3.05 15.75
N ALA A 270 5.91 -1.88 15.68
CA ALA A 270 6.47 -0.71 16.35
C ALA A 270 5.66 -0.43 17.62
N THR A 271 6.36 0.13 18.60
CA THR A 271 5.93 0.59 19.93
C THR A 271 4.41 0.72 20.11
N PRO A 272 3.80 0.05 21.12
CA PRO A 272 2.38 0.25 21.41
C PRO A 272 2.14 1.69 21.82
N LEU A 273 1.13 2.33 21.22
CA LEU A 273 0.55 3.52 21.83
C LEU A 273 -0.12 3.11 23.14
N ALA A 274 0.17 3.88 24.20
CA ALA A 274 -0.63 3.84 25.42
C ALA A 274 -2.01 4.43 25.10
N VAL A 275 -3.01 3.57 25.02
CA VAL A 275 -4.39 3.95 24.72
C VAL A 275 -5.15 4.15 26.03
N VAL A 276 -5.66 5.35 26.25
CA VAL A 276 -6.63 5.63 27.33
C VAL A 276 -8.03 5.43 26.76
N LEU A 277 -8.75 4.43 27.26
CA LEU A 277 -10.13 4.11 26.89
C LEU A 277 -11.09 4.83 27.84
N LYS A 278 -12.04 5.58 27.28
CA LYS A 278 -13.12 6.20 28.05
C LYS A 278 -14.46 5.76 27.45
N PRO A 279 -15.30 5.02 28.18
CA PRO A 279 -16.64 4.65 27.72
C PRO A 279 -17.44 5.92 27.38
N ARG A 280 -18.18 5.91 26.26
CA ARG A 280 -18.97 7.07 25.83
C ARG A 280 -20.29 7.20 26.60
N LEU A 281 -20.87 6.07 27.01
CA LEU A 281 -22.12 6.02 27.76
C LEU A 281 -21.90 5.44 29.15
N ASN A 282 -22.84 5.69 30.06
CA ASN A 282 -22.83 5.09 31.39
C ASN A 282 -22.93 3.57 31.26
N TYR A 283 -22.24 2.83 32.15
CA TYR A 283 -22.18 1.37 32.12
C TYR A 283 -23.58 0.73 32.11
N SER A 284 -24.54 1.36 32.78
CA SER A 284 -25.95 0.95 32.84
C SER A 284 -26.73 0.98 31.52
N ILE A 285 -26.11 1.40 30.41
CA ILE A 285 -26.73 1.47 29.07
C ILE A 285 -26.25 0.31 28.17
N TYR A 286 -25.27 -0.47 28.64
CA TYR A 286 -24.70 -1.62 27.90
C TYR A 286 -25.17 -2.99 28.43
N ASP A 287 -26.02 -3.00 29.45
CA ASP A 287 -26.75 -4.18 29.96
C ASP A 287 -28.15 -4.25 29.32
#